data_AF-A0A7X9LZX2-F1
#
_entry.id   AF-A0A7X9LZX2-F1
#
_cell.length_a   1.000
_cell.length_b   1.000
_cell.length_c   1.000
_cell.angle_alpha   90.00
_cell.angle_beta   90.00
_cell.angle_gamma   90.00
#
_symmetry.space_group_name_H-M   'P 1'
#
loop_
_entity.id
_entity.type
_entity.pdbx_description
1 polymer ?
#
loop_
_entity_poly.entity_id
_entity_poly.type
_entity_poly.pdbx_seq_one_letter_code
_entity_poly.pdbx_strand_id
1 'polypeptide(L)' 'MEGFVVKALRTNLGLNQGDFAREVGVSQQMISLIESDKLPISERLKQRIIYRFNVKPEEIEAIRNLKIMRRFESE' A
#
# COMPACT_ATOMS: atom_id res chain seq x y z
N MET A 1 2.76 7.92 1.09
CA MET A 1 2.65 6.45 1.24
C MET A 1 3.29 5.86 -0.01
N GLU A 2 4.15 4.87 0.12
CA GLU A 2 4.89 4.28 -1.03
C GLU A 2 4.15 3.07 -1.62
N GLY A 3 4.44 2.69 -2.86
CA GLY A 3 3.83 1.55 -3.53
C GLY A 3 4.01 0.24 -2.77
N PHE A 4 5.22 0.00 -2.25
CA PHE A 4 5.51 -1.14 -1.38
C PHE A 4 4.58 -1.19 -0.15
N VAL A 5 4.32 -0.04 0.48
CA VAL A 5 3.44 0.03 1.67
C VAL A 5 2.02 -0.34 1.30
N VAL A 6 1.51 0.16 0.18
CA VAL A 6 0.17 -0.17 -0.33
C VAL A 6 0.06 -1.67 -0.59
N LYS A 7 1.06 -2.27 -1.24
CA LYS A 7 1.11 -3.71 -1.51
C LYS A 7 1.10 -4.53 -0.22
N ALA A 8 1.93 -4.17 0.74
CA ALA A 8 2.04 -4.86 2.02
C ALA A 8 0.72 -4.81 2.81
N LEU A 9 0.11 -3.63 2.92
CA LEU A 9 -1.21 -3.46 3.56
C LEU A 9 -2.26 -4.34 2.88
N ARG A 10 -2.36 -4.28 1.55
CA ARG A 10 -3.31 -5.09 0.79
C ARG A 10 -3.11 -6.59 1.05
N THR A 11 -1.87 -7.08 1.01
CA THR A 11 -1.58 -8.50 1.23
C THR A 11 -1.86 -8.93 2.67
N ASN A 12 -1.63 -8.06 3.66
CA ASN A 12 -1.95 -8.35 5.06
C ASN A 12 -3.47 -8.45 5.28
N LEU A 13 -4.26 -7.69 4.52
CA LEU A 13 -5.72 -7.80 4.50
C LEU A 13 -6.24 -9.03 3.73
N GLY A 14 -5.37 -9.83 3.11
CA GLY A 14 -5.75 -10.99 2.31
C GLY A 14 -6.45 -10.65 0.98
N LEU A 15 -6.38 -9.39 0.52
CA LEU A 15 -7.09 -8.92 -0.67
C LEU A 15 -6.23 -9.04 -1.92
N ASN A 16 -6.84 -9.40 -3.06
CA ASN A 16 -6.22 -9.19 -4.36
C ASN A 16 -6.33 -7.70 -4.76
N GLN A 17 -5.61 -7.28 -5.81
CA GLN A 17 -5.60 -5.87 -6.25
C GLN A 17 -6.98 -5.36 -6.68
N GLY A 18 -7.83 -6.23 -7.25
CA GLY A 18 -9.17 -5.87 -7.69
C GLY A 18 -10.10 -5.58 -6.51
N ASP A 19 -10.10 -6.45 -5.49
CA ASP A 19 -10.90 -6.27 -4.28
C ASP A 19 -10.47 -5.01 -3.53
N PHE A 20 -9.17 -4.83 -3.35
CA PHE A 20 -8.62 -3.62 -2.73
C PHE A 20 -9.03 -2.36 -3.50
N ALA A 21 -8.90 -2.36 -4.83
CA ALA A 21 -9.29 -1.24 -5.68
C ALA A 21 -10.79 -0.91 -5.56
N ARG A 22 -11.66 -1.93 -5.48
CA ARG A 22 -13.10 -1.75 -5.26
C ARG A 22 -13.38 -1.07 -3.92
N GLU A 23 -12.75 -1.53 -2.85
CA GLU A 23 -12.93 -0.98 -1.50
C GLU A 23 -12.52 0.49 -1.38
N VAL A 24 -11.47 0.88 -2.11
CA VAL A 24 -11.01 2.28 -2.16
C VAL A 24 -11.39 2.97 -3.47
N GLY A 25 -12.42 2.48 -4.16
CA GLY A 25 -13.02 2.99 -5.39
C GLY A 25 -12.05 3.64 -6.38
N VAL A 26 -11.15 2.82 -6.93
CA VAL A 26 -10.27 3.10 -8.08
C VAL A 26 -10.20 1.86 -8.98
N SER A 27 -9.50 1.92 -10.11
CA SER A 27 -9.28 0.74 -10.94
C SER A 27 -8.18 -0.17 -10.38
N GLN A 28 -8.29 -1.47 -10.65
CA GLN A 28 -7.21 -2.44 -10.35
C GLN A 28 -5.88 -2.02 -11.00
N GLN A 29 -5.93 -1.50 -12.22
CA GLN A 29 -4.75 -1.03 -12.97
C GLN A 29 -4.03 0.10 -12.23
N MET A 30 -4.78 1.03 -11.63
CA MET A 30 -4.20 2.10 -10.81
C MET A 30 -3.48 1.54 -9.59
N ILE A 31 -4.07 0.57 -8.89
CA ILE A 31 -3.39 -0.12 -7.78
C ILE A 31 -2.11 -0.80 -8.26
N SER A 32 -2.15 -1.50 -9.40
CA SER A 32 -0.96 -2.14 -9.96
C SER A 32 0.16 -1.15 -10.31
N LEU A 33 -0.17 0.01 -10.87
CA LEU A 33 0.82 1.06 -11.17
C LEU A 33 1.41 1.67 -9.89
N ILE A 34 0.56 1.87 -8.86
CA ILE A 34 1.01 2.36 -7.56
C ILE A 34 1.94 1.34 -6.89
N GLU A 35 1.56 0.06 -6.82
CA GLU A 35 2.36 -0.99 -6.17
C GLU A 35 3.69 -1.28 -6.87
N SER A 36 3.82 -0.88 -8.13
CA SER A 36 5.06 -0.99 -8.91
C SER A 36 5.86 0.31 -8.95
N ASP A 37 5.46 1.31 -8.15
CA ASP A 37 6.04 2.66 -8.09
C ASP A 37 6.07 3.39 -9.46
N LYS A 38 5.29 2.92 -10.44
CA LYS A 38 5.12 3.56 -11.76
C LYS A 38 4.17 4.76 -11.71
N LEU A 39 3.31 4.82 -10.71
CA LEU A 39 2.41 5.93 -10.46
C LEU A 39 2.45 6.31 -8.97
N PRO A 40 2.72 7.57 -8.62
CA PRO A 40 2.63 8.00 -7.22
C PRO A 40 1.18 7.98 -6.75
N ILE A 41 0.95 7.54 -5.51
CA ILE A 41 -0.37 7.61 -4.88
C ILE A 41 -0.74 9.05 -4.56
N SER A 42 -1.97 9.45 -4.88
CA SER A 42 -2.50 10.76 -4.49
C SER A 42 -2.83 10.82 -3.00
N GLU A 43 -2.75 12.01 -2.39
CA GLU A 43 -3.11 12.19 -0.98
C GLU A 43 -4.57 11.80 -0.72
N ARG A 44 -5.48 12.09 -1.66
CA ARG A 44 -6.89 11.66 -1.56
C ARG A 44 -7.04 10.14 -1.48
N LEU A 45 -6.33 9.38 -2.31
CA LEU A 45 -6.40 7.92 -2.27
C LEU A 45 -5.76 7.37 -0.99
N LYS A 46 -4.65 7.94 -0.54
CA LYS A 46 -4.02 7.60 0.73
C LYS A 46 -4.98 7.76 1.92
N GLN A 47 -5.68 8.89 2.00
CA GLN A 47 -6.68 9.13 3.04
C GLN A 47 -7.84 8.12 2.98
N ARG A 48 -8.29 7.74 1.78
CA ARG A 48 -9.31 6.70 1.60
C ARG A 48 -8.85 5.33 2.10
N ILE A 49 -7.62 4.93 1.79
CA ILE A 49 -7.04 3.67 2.29
C ILE A 49 -6.99 3.68 3.82
N ILE A 50 -6.46 4.76 4.41
CA ILE A 50 -6.33 4.92 5.87
C ILE A 50 -7.70 4.80 6.54
N TYR A 51 -8.70 5.53 6.04
CA TYR A 51 -10.04 5.50 6.61
C TYR A 51 -10.75 4.16 6.40
N ARG A 52 -10.72 3.59 5.17
CA ARG A 52 -11.48 2.39 4.81
C ARG A 52 -11.04 1.15 5.60
N PHE A 53 -9.73 1.04 5.83
CA PHE A 53 -9.12 -0.12 6.49
C PHE A 53 -8.64 0.18 7.91
N ASN A 54 -8.93 1.38 8.44
CA ASN A 54 -8.53 1.82 9.77
C ASN A 54 -7.01 1.66 10.03
N VAL A 55 -6.20 2.01 9.02
CA VAL A 55 -4.73 1.87 9.07
C VAL A 55 -4.15 2.91 10.01
N LYS A 56 -3.39 2.47 11.01
CA LYS A 56 -2.72 3.34 11.96
C LYS A 56 -1.35 3.79 11.45
N PRO A 57 -0.87 4.98 11.86
CA PRO A 57 0.47 5.45 11.49
C PRO A 57 1.59 4.45 11.82
N GLU A 58 1.49 3.77 12.96
CA GLU A 58 2.50 2.82 13.41
C GLU A 58 2.61 1.59 12.49
N GLU A 59 1.51 1.17 11.87
CA GLU A 59 1.50 0.06 10.90
C GLU A 59 2.25 0.46 9.62
N ILE A 60 2.09 1.71 9.18
CA ILE A 60 2.79 2.26 8.01
C ILE A 60 4.31 2.30 8.28
N GLU A 61 4.70 2.79 9.45
CA GLU A 61 6.13 2.87 9.82
C GLU A 61 6.75 1.47 10.01
N ALA A 62 6.02 0.53 10.62
CA ALA A 62 6.48 -0.84 10.75
C ALA A 62 6.77 -1.47 9.37
N ILE A 63 5.89 -1.27 8.39
CA ILE A 63 6.09 -1.76 7.02
C ILE A 63 7.31 -1.11 6.36
N ARG A 64 7.52 0.20 6.55
CA ARG A 64 8.73 0.87 6.03
C ARG A 64 10.01 0.31 6.63
N ASN A 65 10.04 0.12 7.94
CA ASN A 65 11.20 -0.43 8.64
C ASN A 65 11.53 -1.85 8.14
N LEU A 66 10.51 -2.69 7.90
CA LEU A 66 10.70 -4.01 7.31
C LEU A 66 11.31 -3.95 5.89
N LYS A 67 10.92 -2.97 5.07
CA LYS A 67 11.52 -2.76 3.74
C LYS A 67 13.01 -2.42 3.85
N ILE A 68 13.37 -1.55 4.80
CA ILE A 68 14.75 -1.11 5.04
C ILE A 68 15.61 -2.28 5.52
N MET A 69 15.14 -3.03 6.52
CA MET A 69 15.85 -4.20 7.07
C MET A 69 16.15 -5.24 5.97
N ARG A 70 15.15 -5.60 5.15
CA ARG A 70 15.36 -6.56 4.05
C ARG A 70 16.40 -6.10 3.02
N ARG A 71 16.51 -4.79 2.80
CA ARG A 71 17.49 -4.23 1.88
C ARG A 71 18.91 -4.39 2.43
N PHE A 72 19.11 -4.10 3.71
CA PHE A 72 20.40 -4.29 4.39
C PHE A 72 20.83 -5.76 4.43
N GLU A 73 19.91 -6.70 4.62
CA GLU A 73 20.23 -8.14 4.60
C GLU A 73 20.60 -8.67 3.20
N SER A 74 20.34 -7.89 2.15
CA SER A 74 20.60 -8.27 0.76
C SER A 74 21.91 -7.69 0.19
N GLU A 75 22.64 -6.90 1.00
CA GLU A 75 23.93 -6.28 0.68
C GLU A 75 25.08 -7.02 1.38
#